data_AF-A0AAV6D2F9-F1
#
_entry.id   AF-A0AAV6D2F9-F1
#
_cell.length_a   1.000
_cell.length_b   1.000
_cell.length_c   1.000
_cell.angle_alpha   90.00
_cell.angle_beta   90.00
_cell.angle_gamma   90.00
#
_symmetry.space_group_name_H-M   'P 1'
#
loop_
_entity.id
_entity.type
_entity.pdbx_description
1 polymer ?
#
loop_
_entity_poly.entity_id
_entity_poly.type
_entity_poly.pdbx_seq_one_letter_code
_entity_poly.pdbx_strand_id
1 'polypeptide(L)'
;MTTLVRKVAAHIRPLTFVAILGLLATGCQTYQQQNKAVLYWRQGNLTNAVVEAIKMADQNAKNKDAIIWRLEEGAVLRANGQYDDSNKAFDTAEEQIDKYAEAAKVHVGDEAGALLSNQANLNYEGRYYDGIMLDTYKALNYLALGDIEKARPAIIRAYQREQDAVEDNKKRIEKVQEQANTHTNSAAIQKAQSNPKFQTAMQTNYAALDNLKPYADYVNPFTVYLDGLYFMANAADASDLERAHKSFERVGEFIGDNDYIKQDLAAMDNLMNGKPLEPTTYVIFETGCAPVRDQFRIDLPLVYPGLGLASFNAAFPTLKFQDNYVPSLTVSAGTNMLNTAMLCSMDSVIGLDFKNELPLVTTKTLASSITKTITEQLSAQAAGQAGGDFAKLFVQLGGAIYNASVNIADERTWTTLPKEFQFCRIPTPPDRKLEISMPNGLPQTLTLNDGAINLVYVKSINPAMPLLVSQIKLNGSTIFTPSVAATPIKSVEPTPATIPTANPTNESPTTTTPVEPAVNESATNAVVVAAAESATASATTNAPVEPAETKTPEPVEMTATNVPSQPEITTPVSSGDNGTTNTVVAMASEFTMDVPTRVTTNAPVEPVETK
;
A
#
# COMPACT_ATOMS: atom_id res chain seq x y z
N MET A 1 29.88 29.30 -51.86
CA MET A 1 29.79 28.64 -50.53
C MET A 1 28.84 29.36 -49.55
N THR A 2 28.74 30.69 -49.60
CA THR A 2 27.93 31.54 -48.70
C THR A 2 26.40 31.42 -48.85
N THR A 3 25.89 31.03 -50.03
CA THR A 3 24.44 30.91 -50.28
C THR A 3 23.86 29.56 -49.87
N LEU A 4 24.67 28.49 -49.92
CA LEU A 4 24.25 27.13 -49.56
C LEU A 4 24.12 26.98 -48.03
N VAL A 5 25.08 27.56 -47.28
CA VAL A 5 25.07 27.57 -45.81
C VAL A 5 23.87 28.34 -45.26
N ARG A 6 23.45 29.44 -45.91
CA ARG A 6 22.23 30.18 -45.52
C ARG A 6 20.94 29.40 -45.76
N LYS A 7 20.83 28.63 -46.85
CA LYS A 7 19.64 27.82 -47.15
C LYS A 7 19.48 26.62 -46.21
N VAL A 8 20.58 25.99 -45.81
CA VAL A 8 20.61 24.89 -44.83
C VAL A 8 20.27 25.41 -43.43
N ALA A 9 20.83 26.54 -43.00
CA ALA A 9 20.50 27.17 -41.72
C ALA A 9 19.03 27.66 -41.62
N ALA A 10 18.41 28.01 -42.75
CA ALA A 10 16.99 28.43 -42.81
C ALA A 10 16.00 27.27 -42.63
N HIS A 11 16.38 26.02 -42.93
CA HIS A 11 15.54 24.83 -42.74
C HIS A 11 15.82 24.09 -41.42
N ILE A 12 17.02 24.22 -40.86
CA ILE A 12 17.37 23.61 -39.55
C ILE A 12 16.65 24.34 -38.40
N ARG A 13 16.48 25.66 -38.49
CA ARG A 13 15.80 26.48 -37.46
C ARG A 13 14.33 26.12 -37.20
N PRO A 14 13.45 25.96 -38.21
CA PRO A 14 12.08 25.52 -37.96
C PRO A 14 12.01 24.07 -37.50
N LEU A 15 12.90 23.19 -37.97
CA LEU A 15 12.93 21.78 -37.56
C LEU A 15 13.35 21.60 -36.09
N THR A 16 14.32 22.39 -35.61
CA THR A 16 14.70 22.43 -34.19
C THR A 16 13.61 23.07 -33.33
N PHE A 17 12.89 24.08 -33.83
CA PHE A 17 11.77 24.68 -33.12
C PHE A 17 10.59 23.71 -32.96
N VAL A 18 10.27 22.91 -33.99
CA VAL A 18 9.23 21.87 -33.94
C VAL A 18 9.64 20.70 -33.03
N ALA A 19 10.93 20.30 -33.03
CA ALA A 19 11.42 19.28 -32.11
C ALA A 19 11.37 19.74 -30.64
N ILE A 20 11.71 21.00 -30.36
CA ILE A 20 11.60 21.60 -29.03
C ILE A 20 10.12 21.74 -28.61
N LEU A 21 9.23 22.14 -29.53
CA LEU A 21 7.78 22.21 -29.28
C LEU A 21 7.16 20.82 -29.05
N GLY A 22 7.70 19.78 -29.70
CA GLY A 22 7.32 18.37 -29.48
C GLY A 22 7.77 17.83 -28.11
N LEU A 23 8.97 18.20 -27.64
CA LEU A 23 9.43 17.90 -26.27
C LEU A 23 8.67 18.68 -25.19
N LEU A 24 8.12 19.85 -25.53
CA LEU A 24 7.28 20.66 -24.64
C LEU A 24 5.85 20.11 -24.47
N ALA A 25 5.39 19.26 -25.40
CA ALA A 25 4.03 18.71 -25.39
C ALA A 25 3.88 17.40 -24.59
N THR A 26 4.97 16.82 -24.09
CA THR A 26 4.91 15.70 -23.12
C THR A 26 4.70 16.26 -21.72
N GLY A 27 3.49 16.79 -21.46
CA GLY A 27 3.09 17.17 -20.11
C GLY A 27 3.25 15.97 -19.18
N CYS A 28 3.89 16.16 -18.03
CA CYS A 28 4.04 15.11 -17.01
C CYS A 28 2.64 14.61 -16.61
N GLN A 29 2.25 13.44 -17.13
CA GLN A 29 1.06 12.75 -16.66
C GLN A 29 1.31 12.30 -15.22
N THR A 30 0.38 12.58 -14.32
CA THR A 30 0.47 12.16 -12.91
C THR A 30 0.43 10.63 -12.79
N TYR A 31 0.91 10.07 -11.67
CA TYR A 31 0.86 8.61 -11.43
C TYR A 31 -0.56 8.05 -11.64
N GLN A 32 -1.58 8.78 -11.17
CA GLN A 32 -2.99 8.44 -11.35
C GLN A 32 -3.42 8.41 -12.83
N GLN A 33 -2.89 9.30 -13.67
CA GLN A 33 -3.20 9.34 -15.10
C GLN A 33 -2.50 8.24 -15.90
N GLN A 34 -1.34 7.78 -15.43
CA GLN A 34 -0.58 6.71 -16.08
C GLN A 34 -1.07 5.31 -15.68
N ASN A 35 -1.70 5.16 -14.51
CA ASN A 35 -2.13 3.87 -13.98
C ASN A 35 -3.47 3.39 -14.59
N LYS A 36 -3.40 2.87 -15.83
CA LYS A 36 -4.55 2.27 -16.52
C LYS A 36 -5.12 1.04 -15.81
N ALA A 37 -4.30 0.29 -15.05
CA ALA A 37 -4.80 -0.84 -14.27
C ALA A 37 -5.84 -0.40 -13.23
N VAL A 38 -5.59 0.73 -12.56
CA VAL A 38 -6.52 1.32 -11.58
C VAL A 38 -7.79 1.85 -12.24
N LEU A 39 -7.70 2.35 -13.48
CA LEU A 39 -8.89 2.73 -14.24
C LEU A 39 -9.78 1.52 -14.54
N TYR A 40 -9.21 0.41 -15.03
CA TYR A 40 -9.96 -0.82 -15.25
C TYR A 40 -10.51 -1.40 -13.95
N TRP A 41 -9.71 -1.37 -12.88
CA TRP A 41 -10.13 -1.76 -11.53
C TRP A 41 -11.38 -1.01 -11.11
N ARG A 42 -11.38 0.33 -11.15
CA ARG A 42 -12.53 1.16 -10.74
C ARG A 42 -13.78 0.94 -11.59
N GLN A 43 -13.61 0.53 -12.85
CA GLN A 43 -14.71 0.12 -13.73
C GLN A 43 -15.22 -1.30 -13.44
N GLY A 44 -14.58 -2.02 -12.51
CA GLY A 44 -14.82 -3.42 -12.20
C GLY A 44 -14.44 -4.38 -13.34
N ASN A 45 -13.65 -3.91 -14.32
CA ASN A 45 -13.13 -4.74 -15.40
C ASN A 45 -11.87 -5.47 -14.93
N LEU A 46 -12.06 -6.49 -14.09
CA LEU A 46 -10.96 -7.24 -13.48
C LEU A 46 -10.02 -7.88 -14.49
N THR A 47 -10.56 -8.44 -15.58
CA THR A 47 -9.73 -9.08 -16.62
C THR A 47 -8.73 -8.11 -17.22
N ASN A 48 -9.17 -6.91 -17.63
CA ASN A 48 -8.25 -5.90 -18.16
C ASN A 48 -7.37 -5.27 -17.08
N ALA A 49 -7.86 -5.17 -15.84
CA ALA A 49 -7.06 -4.72 -14.71
C ALA A 49 -5.88 -5.66 -14.47
N VAL A 50 -6.08 -6.99 -14.48
CA VAL A 50 -5.01 -7.99 -14.33
C VAL A 50 -3.97 -7.84 -15.44
N VAL A 51 -4.42 -7.81 -16.70
CA VAL A 51 -3.52 -7.72 -17.86
C VAL A 51 -2.66 -6.46 -17.80
N GLU A 52 -3.28 -5.31 -17.51
CA GLU A 52 -2.54 -4.05 -17.44
C GLU A 52 -1.66 -3.95 -16.20
N ALA A 53 -2.07 -4.51 -15.05
CA ALA A 53 -1.26 -4.51 -13.83
C ALA A 53 0.04 -5.32 -14.00
N ILE A 54 -0.05 -6.55 -14.53
CA ILE A 54 1.12 -7.40 -14.84
C ILE A 54 2.06 -6.66 -15.79
N LYS A 55 1.50 -6.15 -16.90
CA LYS A 55 2.26 -5.41 -17.90
C LYS A 55 3.00 -4.21 -17.30
N MET A 56 2.32 -3.41 -16.47
CA MET A 56 2.93 -2.23 -15.85
C MET A 56 4.00 -2.62 -14.83
N ALA A 57 3.77 -3.67 -14.05
CA ALA A 57 4.74 -4.20 -13.09
C ALA A 57 6.01 -4.70 -13.78
N ASP A 58 5.88 -5.44 -14.89
CA ASP A 58 7.03 -5.95 -15.64
C ASP A 58 7.80 -4.85 -16.35
N GLN A 59 7.10 -3.89 -16.99
CA GLN A 59 7.72 -2.74 -17.65
C GLN A 59 8.48 -1.84 -16.66
N ASN A 60 8.05 -1.79 -15.40
CA ASN A 60 8.61 -0.92 -14.37
C ASN A 60 9.41 -1.69 -13.30
N ALA A 61 9.75 -2.97 -13.53
CA ALA A 61 10.39 -3.82 -12.53
C ALA A 61 11.75 -3.30 -12.00
N LYS A 62 12.43 -2.44 -12.78
CA LYS A 62 13.71 -1.80 -12.38
C LYS A 62 13.59 -0.28 -12.19
N ASN A 63 12.37 0.24 -12.19
CA ASN A 63 12.08 1.67 -12.07
C ASN A 63 11.95 2.06 -10.58
N LYS A 64 12.08 3.35 -10.27
CA LYS A 64 11.80 3.94 -8.94
C LYS A 64 10.40 3.63 -8.41
N ASP A 65 9.47 3.21 -9.25
CA ASP A 65 8.09 2.90 -8.89
C ASP A 65 7.82 1.38 -8.83
N ALA A 66 8.84 0.53 -8.90
CA ALA A 66 8.68 -0.93 -9.00
C ALA A 66 7.79 -1.55 -7.89
N ILE A 67 8.00 -1.14 -6.63
CA ILE A 67 7.22 -1.65 -5.49
C ILE A 67 5.72 -1.36 -5.68
N ILE A 68 5.34 -0.12 -5.99
CA ILE A 68 3.92 0.24 -6.08
C ILE A 68 3.20 -0.55 -7.19
N TRP A 69 3.87 -0.80 -8.32
CA TRP A 69 3.28 -1.61 -9.39
C TRP A 69 3.07 -3.06 -8.98
N ARG A 70 4.00 -3.65 -8.22
CA ARG A 70 3.86 -5.02 -7.70
C ARG A 70 2.77 -5.12 -6.63
N LEU A 71 2.56 -4.08 -5.83
CA LEU A 71 1.44 -4.00 -4.89
C LEU A 71 0.07 -3.98 -5.60
N GLU A 72 -0.08 -3.13 -6.62
CA GLU A 72 -1.32 -3.08 -7.42
C GLU A 72 -1.55 -4.42 -8.15
N GLU A 73 -0.51 -5.03 -8.73
CA GLU A 73 -0.57 -6.35 -9.37
C GLU A 73 -1.04 -7.43 -8.39
N GLY A 74 -0.42 -7.53 -7.21
CA GLY A 74 -0.78 -8.53 -6.21
C GLY A 74 -2.24 -8.41 -5.77
N ALA A 75 -2.74 -7.19 -5.51
CA ALA A 75 -4.14 -6.97 -5.13
C ALA A 75 -5.13 -7.35 -6.23
N VAL A 76 -4.83 -6.98 -7.48
CA VAL A 76 -5.71 -7.28 -8.62
C VAL A 76 -5.74 -8.78 -8.92
N LEU A 77 -4.59 -9.47 -8.85
CA LEU A 77 -4.51 -10.93 -8.97
C LEU A 77 -5.30 -11.64 -7.86
N ARG A 78 -5.16 -11.18 -6.61
CA ARG A 78 -5.93 -11.71 -5.47
C ARG A 78 -7.44 -11.58 -5.69
N ALA A 79 -7.90 -10.41 -6.13
CA ALA A 79 -9.32 -10.19 -6.40
C ALA A 79 -9.86 -11.04 -7.56
N ASN A 80 -8.98 -11.43 -8.49
CA ASN A 80 -9.29 -12.37 -9.57
C ASN A 80 -9.13 -13.86 -9.17
N GLY A 81 -8.86 -14.15 -7.88
CA GLY A 81 -8.70 -15.51 -7.36
C GLY A 81 -7.35 -16.17 -7.67
N GLN A 82 -6.40 -15.43 -8.24
CA GLN A 82 -5.06 -15.93 -8.59
C GLN A 82 -4.11 -15.76 -7.40
N TYR A 83 -4.35 -16.49 -6.32
CA TYR A 83 -3.66 -16.30 -5.03
C TYR A 83 -2.15 -16.62 -5.09
N ASP A 84 -1.73 -17.67 -5.81
CA ASP A 84 -0.31 -18.01 -5.96
C ASP A 84 0.46 -16.92 -6.71
N ASP A 85 -0.09 -16.41 -7.81
CA ASP A 85 0.55 -15.35 -8.59
C ASP A 85 0.52 -14.01 -7.83
N SER A 86 -0.56 -13.75 -7.09
CA SER A 86 -0.64 -12.62 -6.16
C SER A 86 0.48 -12.67 -5.12
N ASN A 87 0.75 -13.84 -4.53
CA ASN A 87 1.83 -14.02 -3.58
C ASN A 87 3.21 -13.76 -4.21
N LYS A 88 3.47 -14.21 -5.44
CA LYS A 88 4.74 -13.91 -6.14
C LYS A 88 4.95 -12.41 -6.38
N ALA A 89 3.89 -11.70 -6.74
CA ALA A 89 3.94 -10.24 -6.90
C ALA A 89 4.26 -9.56 -5.56
N PHE A 90 3.61 -9.99 -4.48
CA PHE A 90 3.88 -9.50 -3.13
C PHE A 90 5.28 -9.86 -2.62
N ASP A 91 5.79 -11.06 -2.85
CA ASP A 91 7.16 -11.45 -2.49
C ASP A 91 8.19 -10.55 -3.18
N THR A 92 7.95 -10.18 -4.45
CA THR A 92 8.83 -9.27 -5.21
C THR A 92 8.82 -7.85 -4.64
N ALA A 93 7.66 -7.37 -4.16
CA ALA A 93 7.55 -6.08 -3.48
C ALA A 93 8.20 -6.12 -2.09
N GLU A 94 7.96 -7.18 -1.33
CA GLU A 94 8.51 -7.42 0.00
C GLU A 94 10.04 -7.43 -0.01
N GLU A 95 10.66 -8.17 -0.92
CA GLU A 95 12.13 -8.22 -1.05
C GLU A 95 12.74 -6.82 -1.24
N GLN A 96 12.09 -5.97 -2.04
CA GLN A 96 12.54 -4.61 -2.28
C GLN A 96 12.33 -3.70 -1.07
N ILE A 97 11.17 -3.80 -0.40
CA ILE A 97 10.87 -3.06 0.83
C ILE A 97 11.92 -3.39 1.90
N ASP A 98 12.19 -4.68 2.09
CA ASP A 98 13.17 -5.16 3.06
C ASP A 98 14.59 -4.68 2.73
N LYS A 99 14.96 -4.71 1.44
CA LYS A 99 16.24 -4.20 0.98
C LYS A 99 16.42 -2.71 1.29
N TYR A 100 15.38 -1.89 1.10
CA TYR A 100 15.44 -0.47 1.45
C TYR A 100 15.51 -0.25 2.98
N ALA A 101 14.74 -1.02 3.75
CA ALA A 101 14.76 -0.96 5.20
C ALA A 101 16.16 -1.32 5.76
N GLU A 102 16.79 -2.37 5.25
CA GLU A 102 18.15 -2.77 5.66
C GLU A 102 19.21 -1.74 5.24
N ALA A 103 19.12 -1.19 4.02
CA ALA A 103 20.02 -0.13 3.58
C ALA A 103 19.93 1.10 4.48
N ALA A 104 18.73 1.48 4.92
CA ALA A 104 18.52 2.62 5.82
C ALA A 104 19.15 2.43 7.20
N LYS A 105 19.31 1.18 7.68
CA LYS A 105 19.96 0.85 8.96
C LYS A 105 21.48 0.98 8.90
N VAL A 106 22.09 0.68 7.75
CA VAL A 106 23.57 0.61 7.60
C VAL A 106 24.17 1.94 7.16
N HIS A 107 23.44 2.75 6.39
CA HIS A 107 23.93 4.04 5.88
C HIS A 107 23.66 5.20 6.85
N VAL A 108 24.51 5.33 7.87
CA VAL A 108 24.48 6.47 8.84
C VAL A 108 25.55 7.54 8.49
N GLY A 109 26.43 7.28 7.52
CA GLY A 109 27.67 8.07 7.32
C GLY A 109 27.67 9.18 6.26
N ASP A 110 26.88 9.09 5.18
CA ASP A 110 26.96 10.01 4.03
C ASP A 110 25.60 10.61 3.66
N GLU A 111 25.15 11.64 4.39
CA GLU A 111 23.79 12.17 4.25
C GLU A 111 23.69 13.67 3.97
N ALA A 112 24.70 14.25 3.34
CA ALA A 112 24.62 15.64 2.89
C ALA A 112 23.63 15.84 1.71
N GLY A 113 23.11 14.77 1.09
CA GLY A 113 22.29 14.83 -0.15
C GLY A 113 20.81 14.48 -0.02
N ALA A 114 20.35 13.87 1.09
CA ALA A 114 19.00 13.32 1.20
C ALA A 114 17.90 14.40 1.23
N LEU A 115 18.17 15.57 1.81
CA LEU A 115 17.23 16.69 1.87
C LEU A 115 17.02 17.40 0.52
N LEU A 116 17.91 17.19 -0.45
CA LEU A 116 17.95 17.98 -1.69
C LEU A 116 17.19 17.33 -2.84
N SER A 117 16.90 16.03 -2.74
CA SER A 117 16.23 15.27 -3.80
C SER A 117 14.72 15.56 -3.87
N ASN A 118 14.16 15.52 -5.08
CA ASN A 118 12.70 15.54 -5.24
C ASN A 118 12.12 14.18 -4.81
N GLN A 119 11.18 14.17 -3.87
CA GLN A 119 10.60 12.92 -3.33
C GLN A 119 9.95 12.06 -4.42
N ALA A 120 9.26 12.69 -5.40
CA ALA A 120 8.67 11.96 -6.52
C ALA A 120 9.69 11.26 -7.45
N ASN A 121 10.96 11.69 -7.42
CA ASN A 121 12.04 11.12 -8.23
C ASN A 121 12.86 10.07 -7.46
N LEU A 122 12.68 9.96 -6.14
CA LEU A 122 13.29 8.91 -5.33
C LEU A 122 12.58 7.58 -5.55
N ASN A 123 13.30 6.50 -5.29
CA ASN A 123 12.70 5.18 -5.21
C ASN A 123 11.54 5.18 -4.20
N TYR A 124 10.43 4.57 -4.58
CA TYR A 124 9.33 4.29 -3.67
C TYR A 124 9.77 3.15 -2.77
N GLU A 125 10.00 3.42 -1.49
CA GLU A 125 10.54 2.43 -0.53
C GLU A 125 9.44 1.54 0.10
N GLY A 126 8.17 1.80 -0.23
CA GLY A 126 7.02 1.24 0.47
C GLY A 126 6.69 2.05 1.73
N ARG A 127 5.40 2.29 1.94
CA ARG A 127 4.90 2.93 3.17
C ARG A 127 4.64 1.86 4.21
N TYR A 128 4.54 2.25 5.49
CA TYR A 128 4.32 1.27 6.55
C TYR A 128 3.02 0.49 6.32
N TYR A 129 1.92 1.17 5.98
CA TYR A 129 0.68 0.47 5.62
C TYR A 129 0.81 -0.44 4.40
N ASP A 130 1.72 -0.16 3.45
CA ASP A 130 1.92 -1.03 2.27
C ASP A 130 2.49 -2.38 2.71
N GLY A 131 3.55 -2.37 3.52
CA GLY A 131 4.16 -3.60 4.03
C GLY A 131 3.20 -4.40 4.92
N ILE A 132 2.48 -3.73 5.82
CA ILE A 132 1.48 -4.36 6.69
C ILE A 132 0.38 -5.02 5.85
N MET A 133 -0.21 -4.28 4.90
CA MET A 133 -1.29 -4.83 4.07
C MET A 133 -0.83 -5.91 3.09
N LEU A 134 0.40 -5.80 2.57
CA LEU A 134 1.02 -6.83 1.75
C LEU A 134 1.06 -8.15 2.51
N ASP A 135 1.57 -8.14 3.75
CA ASP A 135 1.67 -9.35 4.57
C ASP A 135 0.30 -9.88 4.99
N THR A 136 -0.64 -8.99 5.31
CA THR A 136 -2.05 -9.35 5.57
C THR A 136 -2.71 -10.02 4.36
N TYR A 137 -2.46 -9.52 3.15
CA TYR A 137 -2.98 -10.12 1.92
C TYR A 137 -2.28 -11.44 1.57
N LYS A 138 -0.97 -11.57 1.80
CA LYS A 138 -0.27 -12.86 1.70
C LYS A 138 -0.86 -13.89 2.66
N ALA A 139 -1.13 -13.52 3.91
CA ALA A 139 -1.77 -14.40 4.88
C ALA A 139 -3.13 -14.89 4.38
N LEU A 140 -4.00 -13.98 3.91
CA LEU A 140 -5.30 -14.35 3.37
C LEU A 140 -5.20 -15.19 2.08
N ASN A 141 -4.19 -14.95 1.23
CA ASN A 141 -3.93 -15.77 0.05
C ASN A 141 -3.56 -17.20 0.46
N TYR A 142 -2.64 -17.36 1.41
CA TYR A 142 -2.26 -18.67 1.94
C TYR A 142 -3.45 -19.40 2.57
N LEU A 143 -4.28 -18.71 3.35
CA LEU A 143 -5.52 -19.30 3.88
C LEU A 143 -6.46 -19.74 2.76
N ALA A 144 -6.62 -18.94 1.71
CA ALA A 144 -7.47 -19.30 0.57
C ALA A 144 -6.93 -20.50 -0.24
N LEU A 145 -5.61 -20.67 -0.27
CA LEU A 145 -4.93 -21.84 -0.86
C LEU A 145 -4.99 -23.08 0.03
N GLY A 146 -5.40 -22.95 1.30
CA GLY A 146 -5.31 -24.03 2.29
C GLY A 146 -3.92 -24.21 2.91
N ASP A 147 -2.99 -23.31 2.59
CA ASP A 147 -1.61 -23.30 3.09
C ASP A 147 -1.54 -22.64 4.48
N ILE A 148 -2.28 -23.20 5.46
CA ILE A 148 -2.43 -22.62 6.81
C ILE A 148 -1.07 -22.35 7.47
N GLU A 149 -0.11 -23.28 7.34
CA GLU A 149 1.24 -23.14 7.89
C GLU A 149 2.03 -21.97 7.30
N LYS A 150 1.76 -21.59 6.03
CA LYS A 150 2.40 -20.42 5.40
C LYS A 150 1.69 -19.12 5.76
N ALA A 151 0.43 -19.17 6.20
CA ALA A 151 -0.28 -17.99 6.67
C ALA A 151 0.29 -17.48 8.01
N ARG A 152 0.70 -18.37 8.93
CA ARG A 152 1.27 -18.01 10.24
C ARG A 152 2.44 -17.01 10.16
N PRO A 153 3.53 -17.26 9.40
CA PRO A 153 4.63 -16.32 9.32
C PRO A 153 4.23 -14.99 8.68
N ALA A 154 3.32 -14.97 7.70
CA ALA A 154 2.82 -13.73 7.10
C ALA A 154 2.05 -12.87 8.11
N ILE A 155 1.18 -13.49 8.94
CA ILE A 155 0.46 -12.79 10.02
C ILE A 155 1.42 -12.22 11.06
N ILE A 156 2.40 -13.03 11.50
CA ILE A 156 3.42 -12.59 12.47
C ILE A 156 4.21 -11.40 11.92
N ARG A 157 4.55 -11.46 10.63
CA ARG A 157 5.31 -10.39 9.97
C ARG A 157 4.49 -9.10 9.86
N ALA A 158 3.22 -9.18 9.49
CA ALA A 158 2.33 -8.02 9.48
C ALA A 158 2.31 -7.32 10.84
N TYR A 159 2.17 -8.09 11.93
CA TYR A 159 2.22 -7.57 13.30
C TYR A 159 3.58 -6.95 13.66
N GLN A 160 4.70 -7.57 13.26
CA GLN A 160 6.04 -7.02 13.48
C GLN A 160 6.21 -5.67 12.76
N ARG A 161 5.73 -5.53 11.52
CA ARG A 161 5.78 -4.26 10.79
C ARG A 161 4.99 -3.15 11.47
N GLU A 162 3.85 -3.45 12.11
CA GLU A 162 3.11 -2.47 12.91
C GLU A 162 3.95 -1.95 14.08
N GLN A 163 4.70 -2.82 14.77
CA GLN A 163 5.55 -2.44 15.91
C GLN A 163 6.77 -1.63 15.47
N ASP A 164 7.46 -2.08 14.42
CA ASP A 164 8.70 -1.46 13.95
C ASP A 164 8.45 -0.04 13.38
N ALA A 165 7.29 0.17 12.76
CA ALA A 165 6.93 1.43 12.11
C ALA A 165 6.96 2.65 13.05
N VAL A 166 6.54 2.47 14.31
CA VAL A 166 6.49 3.55 15.31
C VAL A 166 7.89 4.11 15.58
N GLU A 167 8.82 3.22 15.91
CA GLU A 167 10.18 3.61 16.28
C GLU A 167 10.99 4.05 15.05
N ASP A 168 10.80 3.40 13.90
CA ASP A 168 11.49 3.75 12.67
C ASP A 168 11.09 5.14 12.17
N ASN A 169 9.79 5.48 12.19
CA ASN A 169 9.35 6.80 11.76
C ASN A 169 9.87 7.91 12.69
N LYS A 170 9.85 7.65 14.01
CA LYS A 170 10.41 8.59 14.99
C LYS A 170 11.87 8.90 14.70
N LYS A 171 12.72 7.88 14.52
CA LYS A 171 14.13 8.04 14.15
C LYS A 171 14.31 8.81 12.85
N ARG A 172 13.51 8.51 11.82
CA ARG A 172 13.55 9.20 10.52
C ARG A 172 13.23 10.69 10.66
N ILE A 173 12.23 11.05 11.47
CA ILE A 173 11.86 12.45 11.74
C ILE A 173 12.99 13.18 12.45
N GLU A 174 13.50 12.61 13.55
CA GLU A 174 14.58 13.21 14.35
C GLU A 174 15.81 13.49 13.48
N LYS A 175 16.22 12.50 12.69
CA LYS A 175 17.35 12.58 11.77
C LYS A 175 17.18 13.67 10.71
N VAL A 176 16.01 13.73 10.07
CA VAL A 176 15.69 14.76 9.06
C VAL A 176 15.66 16.16 9.69
N GLN A 177 15.16 16.28 10.92
CA GLN A 177 15.13 17.55 11.62
C GLN A 177 16.54 18.02 12.02
N GLU A 178 17.40 17.11 12.47
CA GLU A 178 18.82 17.39 12.77
C GLU A 178 19.58 17.87 11.52
N GLN A 179 19.42 17.15 10.40
CA GLN A 179 19.98 17.55 9.11
C GLN A 179 19.48 18.92 8.68
N ALA A 180 18.17 19.20 8.83
CA ALA A 180 17.60 20.49 8.45
C ALA A 180 18.08 21.65 9.34
N ASN A 181 18.31 21.39 10.64
CA ASN A 181 18.83 22.37 11.59
C ASN A 181 20.29 22.74 11.31
N THR A 182 21.09 21.77 10.82
CA THR A 182 22.52 21.96 10.49
C THR A 182 22.76 22.37 9.04
N HIS A 183 21.74 22.30 8.18
CA HIS A 183 21.82 22.70 6.77
C HIS A 183 22.11 24.20 6.61
N THR A 184 22.84 24.59 5.56
CA THR A 184 23.13 25.99 5.20
C THR A 184 21.89 26.88 5.05
N ASN A 185 20.72 26.27 4.84
CA ASN A 185 19.45 26.96 4.61
C ASN A 185 18.49 26.88 5.81
N SER A 186 18.95 26.44 6.98
CA SER A 186 18.11 26.21 8.17
C SER A 186 17.25 27.43 8.56
N ALA A 187 17.84 28.64 8.58
CA ALA A 187 17.11 29.87 8.88
C ALA A 187 15.98 30.16 7.88
N ALA A 188 16.19 29.86 6.59
CA ALA A 188 15.16 30.04 5.56
C ALA A 188 14.05 28.99 5.69
N ILE A 189 14.40 27.74 6.02
CA ILE A 189 13.44 26.66 6.29
C ILE A 189 12.56 27.03 7.48
N GLN A 190 13.14 27.48 8.59
CA GLN A 190 12.39 27.92 9.78
C GLN A 190 11.47 29.11 9.45
N LYS A 191 11.97 30.11 8.73
CA LYS A 191 11.16 31.26 8.30
C LYS A 191 10.00 30.86 7.37
N ALA A 192 10.19 29.83 6.54
CA ALA A 192 9.13 29.26 5.71
C ALA A 192 8.06 28.58 6.58
N GLN A 193 8.47 27.78 7.56
CA GLN A 193 7.55 27.09 8.49
C GLN A 193 6.77 28.08 9.38
N SER A 194 7.38 29.19 9.79
CA SER A 194 6.72 30.25 10.56
C SER A 194 5.92 31.23 9.70
N ASN A 195 5.88 31.07 8.37
CA ASN A 195 5.14 31.97 7.49
C ASN A 195 3.61 31.78 7.66
N PRO A 196 2.82 32.83 7.91
CA PRO A 196 1.37 32.70 8.10
C PRO A 196 0.64 32.09 6.90
N LYS A 197 1.08 32.38 5.67
CA LYS A 197 0.52 31.79 4.44
C LYS A 197 0.78 30.29 4.40
N PHE A 198 1.99 29.88 4.80
CA PHE A 198 2.34 28.46 4.91
C PHE A 198 1.45 27.75 5.94
N GLN A 199 1.38 28.27 7.17
CA GLN A 199 0.59 27.68 8.25
C GLN A 199 -0.89 27.55 7.87
N THR A 200 -1.48 28.61 7.30
CA THR A 200 -2.87 28.61 6.84
C THR A 200 -3.10 27.56 5.75
N ALA A 201 -2.20 27.46 4.77
CA ALA A 201 -2.31 26.49 3.69
C ALA A 201 -2.20 25.05 4.20
N MET A 202 -1.25 24.76 5.10
CA MET A 202 -1.09 23.44 5.70
C MET A 202 -2.32 23.07 6.54
N GLN A 203 -2.79 23.99 7.39
CA GLN A 203 -3.99 23.76 8.20
C GLN A 203 -5.23 23.49 7.33
N THR A 204 -5.44 24.29 6.28
CA THR A 204 -6.60 24.15 5.38
C THR A 204 -6.57 22.82 4.63
N ASN A 205 -5.41 22.43 4.07
CA ASN A 205 -5.31 21.24 3.23
C ASN A 205 -5.23 19.92 4.02
N TYR A 206 -4.97 19.98 5.34
CA TYR A 206 -4.88 18.82 6.21
C TYR A 206 -5.94 18.74 7.31
N ALA A 207 -6.87 19.71 7.39
CA ALA A 207 -7.95 19.71 8.39
C ALA A 207 -8.79 18.42 8.39
N ALA A 208 -8.95 17.77 7.24
CA ALA A 208 -9.69 16.50 7.16
C ALA A 208 -9.03 15.36 7.97
N LEU A 209 -7.71 15.42 8.20
CA LEU A 209 -6.97 14.41 8.97
C LEU A 209 -7.28 14.47 10.47
N ASP A 210 -7.88 15.55 10.97
CA ASP A 210 -8.27 15.68 12.38
C ASP A 210 -9.59 14.97 12.70
N ASN A 211 -10.36 14.59 11.68
CA ASN A 211 -11.64 13.88 11.83
C ASN A 211 -11.52 12.36 11.60
N LEU A 212 -10.29 11.83 11.48
CA LEU A 212 -10.07 10.40 11.29
C LEU A 212 -10.47 9.62 12.54
N LYS A 213 -11.00 8.40 12.35
CA LYS A 213 -11.20 7.46 13.46
C LYS A 213 -9.83 7.19 14.12
N PRO A 214 -9.70 7.33 15.45
CA PRO A 214 -8.43 7.18 16.13
C PRO A 214 -8.03 5.71 16.19
N TYR A 215 -6.77 5.44 15.81
CA TYR A 215 -6.10 4.17 16.00
C TYR A 215 -4.74 4.42 16.64
N ALA A 216 -4.14 3.38 17.22
CA ALA A 216 -2.74 3.44 17.57
C ALA A 216 -1.89 3.61 16.29
N ASP A 217 -0.75 4.28 16.41
CA ASP A 217 0.13 4.57 15.28
C ASP A 217 0.47 3.28 14.51
N TYR A 218 0.27 3.33 13.19
CA TYR A 218 0.54 2.24 12.24
C TYR A 218 -0.24 0.93 12.46
N VAL A 219 -1.20 0.88 13.38
CA VAL A 219 -2.02 -0.32 13.58
C VAL A 219 -3.12 -0.39 12.53
N ASN A 220 -3.29 -1.58 11.94
CA ASN A 220 -4.42 -1.91 11.11
C ASN A 220 -5.38 -2.86 11.87
N PRO A 221 -6.56 -2.39 12.33
CA PRO A 221 -7.50 -3.23 13.07
C PRO A 221 -7.92 -4.53 12.36
N PHE A 222 -7.94 -4.55 11.01
CA PHE A 222 -8.25 -5.77 10.28
C PHE A 222 -7.11 -6.80 10.36
N THR A 223 -5.84 -6.35 10.31
CA THR A 223 -4.68 -7.22 10.53
C THR A 223 -4.73 -7.84 11.93
N VAL A 224 -5.03 -7.05 12.96
CA VAL A 224 -5.17 -7.54 14.34
C VAL A 224 -6.34 -8.52 14.48
N TYR A 225 -7.46 -8.25 13.81
CA TYR A 225 -8.59 -9.18 13.81
C TYR A 225 -8.27 -10.50 13.11
N LEU A 226 -7.57 -10.44 11.97
CA LEU A 226 -7.14 -11.64 11.24
C LEU A 226 -6.16 -12.48 12.06
N ASP A 227 -5.26 -11.84 12.82
CA ASP A 227 -4.40 -12.51 13.79
C ASP A 227 -5.22 -13.29 14.82
N GLY A 228 -6.19 -12.63 15.46
CA GLY A 228 -7.10 -13.26 16.41
C GLY A 228 -7.85 -14.45 15.83
N LEU A 229 -8.45 -14.27 14.64
CA LEU A 229 -9.22 -15.30 13.96
C LEU A 229 -8.34 -16.50 13.55
N TYR A 230 -7.13 -16.25 13.07
CA TYR A 230 -6.17 -17.30 12.71
C TYR A 230 -5.79 -18.15 13.91
N PHE A 231 -5.32 -17.50 14.99
CA PHE A 231 -4.84 -18.19 16.18
C PHE A 231 -5.97 -18.85 16.98
N MET A 232 -7.18 -18.32 16.95
CA MET A 232 -8.36 -18.99 17.50
C MET A 232 -8.65 -20.31 16.78
N ALA A 233 -8.58 -20.32 15.44
CA ALA A 233 -8.94 -21.48 14.63
C ALA A 233 -7.82 -22.53 14.54
N ASN A 234 -6.55 -22.11 14.68
CA ASN A 234 -5.37 -22.93 14.40
C ASN A 234 -4.33 -22.91 15.55
N ALA A 235 -4.77 -22.71 16.79
CA ALA A 235 -3.86 -22.71 17.93
C ALA A 235 -3.08 -24.02 18.04
N ALA A 236 -1.75 -23.91 18.14
CA ALA A 236 -0.88 -25.04 18.44
C ALA A 236 -0.82 -25.33 19.95
N ASP A 237 -0.94 -24.30 20.78
CA ASP A 237 -0.82 -24.37 22.23
C ASP A 237 -1.63 -23.27 22.95
N ALA A 238 -1.56 -23.24 24.28
CA ALA A 238 -2.26 -22.26 25.10
C ALA A 238 -1.77 -20.81 24.88
N SER A 239 -0.52 -20.61 24.44
CA SER A 239 0.01 -19.27 24.14
C SER A 239 -0.63 -18.70 22.88
N ASP A 240 -0.90 -19.55 21.88
CA ASP A 240 -1.63 -19.14 20.68
C ASP A 240 -3.08 -18.74 21.02
N LEU A 241 -3.75 -19.47 21.92
CA LEU A 241 -5.09 -19.10 22.40
C LEU A 241 -5.10 -17.76 23.15
N GLU A 242 -4.12 -17.56 24.03
CA GLU A 242 -3.96 -16.29 24.76
C GLU A 242 -3.68 -15.11 23.81
N ARG A 243 -2.89 -15.35 22.75
CA ARG A 243 -2.66 -14.36 21.69
C ARG A 243 -3.96 -14.03 20.97
N ALA A 244 -4.74 -15.04 20.58
CA ALA A 244 -6.01 -14.83 19.90
C ALA A 244 -6.98 -13.99 20.74
N HIS A 245 -7.09 -14.30 22.04
CA HIS A 245 -7.91 -13.55 22.99
C HIS A 245 -7.48 -12.07 23.04
N LYS A 246 -6.18 -11.80 23.25
CA LYS A 246 -5.63 -10.44 23.28
C LYS A 246 -5.84 -9.68 21.98
N SER A 247 -5.76 -10.35 20.84
CA SER A 247 -6.00 -9.73 19.54
C SER A 247 -7.46 -9.28 19.42
N PHE A 248 -8.44 -10.06 19.88
CA PHE A 248 -9.85 -9.62 19.92
C PHE A 248 -10.10 -8.50 20.93
N GLU A 249 -9.46 -8.51 22.10
CA GLU A 249 -9.53 -7.42 23.07
C GLU A 249 -9.04 -6.10 22.45
N ARG A 250 -7.86 -6.13 21.81
CA ARG A 250 -7.30 -4.97 21.10
C ARG A 250 -8.21 -4.47 19.98
N VAL A 251 -8.83 -5.37 19.22
CA VAL A 251 -9.83 -4.96 18.21
C VAL A 251 -11.00 -4.23 18.86
N GLY A 252 -11.48 -4.69 20.02
CA GLY A 252 -12.52 -4.03 20.82
C GLY A 252 -12.15 -2.59 21.20
N GLU A 253 -10.88 -2.33 21.52
CA GLU A 253 -10.38 -0.97 21.81
C GLU A 253 -10.48 -0.03 20.60
N PHE A 254 -10.28 -0.54 19.38
CA PHE A 254 -10.33 0.26 18.14
C PHE A 254 -11.75 0.48 17.63
N ILE A 255 -12.61 -0.53 17.70
CA ILE A 255 -13.94 -0.45 17.08
C ILE A 255 -15.03 -0.01 18.06
N GLY A 256 -14.77 -0.07 19.36
CA GLY A 256 -15.71 0.28 20.42
C GLY A 256 -16.71 -0.84 20.71
N ASP A 257 -17.87 -0.46 21.24
CA ASP A 257 -18.92 -1.41 21.60
C ASP A 257 -19.46 -2.14 20.35
N ASN A 258 -19.14 -3.44 20.22
CA ASN A 258 -19.51 -4.24 19.06
C ASN A 258 -19.91 -5.66 19.48
N ASP A 259 -21.14 -6.06 19.12
CA ASP A 259 -21.69 -7.35 19.55
C ASP A 259 -20.98 -8.56 18.93
N TYR A 260 -20.36 -8.43 17.75
CA TYR A 260 -19.60 -9.51 17.15
C TYR A 260 -18.30 -9.78 17.90
N ILE A 261 -17.58 -8.73 18.34
CA ILE A 261 -16.38 -8.90 19.16
C ILE A 261 -16.71 -9.47 20.54
N LYS A 262 -17.79 -9.01 21.19
CA LYS A 262 -18.22 -9.60 22.47
C LYS A 262 -18.48 -11.10 22.36
N GLN A 263 -19.08 -11.52 21.24
CA GLN A 263 -19.33 -12.93 20.96
C GLN A 263 -18.03 -13.69 20.64
N ASP A 264 -17.07 -13.09 19.94
CA ASP A 264 -15.76 -13.70 19.69
C ASP A 264 -14.97 -13.87 20.99
N LEU A 265 -14.97 -12.87 21.88
CA LEU A 265 -14.38 -12.98 23.23
C LEU A 265 -15.05 -14.07 24.07
N ALA A 266 -16.38 -14.15 24.08
CA ALA A 266 -17.10 -15.22 24.76
C ALA A 266 -16.80 -16.61 24.16
N ALA A 267 -16.56 -16.70 22.85
CA ALA A 267 -16.12 -17.94 22.21
C ALA A 267 -14.71 -18.33 22.66
N MET A 268 -13.80 -17.36 22.77
CA MET A 268 -12.45 -17.57 23.30
C MET A 268 -12.48 -18.04 24.77
N ASP A 269 -13.28 -17.42 25.63
CA ASP A 269 -13.44 -17.84 27.03
C ASP A 269 -13.88 -19.30 27.12
N ASN A 270 -14.86 -19.70 26.30
CA ASN A 270 -15.32 -21.08 26.25
C ASN A 270 -14.24 -22.04 25.75
N LEU A 271 -13.50 -21.64 24.71
CA LEU A 271 -12.42 -22.42 24.12
C LEU A 271 -11.27 -22.65 25.12
N MET A 272 -10.84 -21.60 25.81
CA MET A 272 -9.80 -21.67 26.84
C MET A 272 -10.22 -22.51 28.05
N ASN A 273 -11.53 -22.63 28.31
CA ASN A 273 -12.12 -23.53 29.31
C ASN A 273 -12.35 -24.96 28.79
N GLY A 274 -11.82 -25.31 27.62
CA GLY A 274 -11.85 -26.67 27.05
C GLY A 274 -13.14 -27.03 26.32
N LYS A 275 -14.03 -26.07 26.04
CA LYS A 275 -15.20 -26.32 25.17
C LYS A 275 -14.79 -26.21 23.70
N PRO A 276 -15.36 -27.03 22.81
CA PRO A 276 -15.07 -26.90 21.38
C PRO A 276 -15.63 -25.60 20.82
N LEU A 277 -15.04 -25.12 19.71
CA LEU A 277 -15.62 -24.04 18.93
C LEU A 277 -16.93 -24.48 18.29
N GLU A 278 -17.97 -23.68 18.47
CA GLU A 278 -19.25 -23.88 17.79
C GLU A 278 -19.13 -23.53 16.30
N PRO A 279 -19.79 -24.28 15.40
CA PRO A 279 -19.77 -23.99 13.97
C PRO A 279 -20.19 -22.55 13.66
N THR A 280 -19.25 -21.75 13.15
CA THR A 280 -19.43 -20.30 12.93
C THR A 280 -18.94 -19.92 11.54
N THR A 281 -19.72 -19.07 10.87
CA THR A 281 -19.35 -18.44 9.61
C THR A 281 -19.05 -16.97 9.84
N TYR A 282 -17.83 -16.57 9.54
CA TYR A 282 -17.38 -15.19 9.51
C TYR A 282 -17.55 -14.67 8.09
N VAL A 283 -18.17 -13.50 7.95
CA VAL A 283 -18.24 -12.78 6.68
C VAL A 283 -17.34 -11.56 6.80
N ILE A 284 -16.27 -11.52 6.00
CA ILE A 284 -15.43 -10.33 5.84
C ILE A 284 -15.87 -9.63 4.57
N PHE A 285 -16.16 -8.34 4.66
CA PHE A 285 -16.60 -7.53 3.54
C PHE A 285 -15.63 -6.38 3.30
N GLU A 286 -14.92 -6.43 2.17
CA GLU A 286 -14.13 -5.33 1.65
C GLU A 286 -14.97 -4.47 0.72
N THR A 287 -14.92 -3.15 0.90
CA THR A 287 -15.74 -2.23 0.09
C THR A 287 -14.97 -0.99 -0.35
N GLY A 288 -15.18 -0.56 -1.60
CA GLY A 288 -14.61 0.66 -2.16
C GLY A 288 -13.12 0.57 -2.50
N CYS A 289 -12.47 1.73 -2.53
CA CYS A 289 -11.03 1.89 -2.78
C CYS A 289 -10.41 2.84 -1.77
N ALA A 290 -9.13 2.65 -1.48
CA ALA A 290 -8.34 3.48 -0.59
C ALA A 290 -8.19 4.92 -1.12
N PRO A 291 -7.82 5.88 -0.24
CA PRO A 291 -7.54 7.25 -0.65
C PRO A 291 -6.47 7.33 -1.73
N VAL A 292 -6.62 8.29 -2.64
CA VAL A 292 -5.55 8.66 -3.57
C VAL A 292 -4.73 9.81 -3.02
N ARG A 293 -3.47 9.91 -3.43
CA ARG A 293 -2.66 11.11 -3.21
C ARG A 293 -2.77 12.06 -4.40
N ASP A 294 -2.85 13.33 -4.06
CA ASP A 294 -2.81 14.48 -4.97
C ASP A 294 -1.79 15.47 -4.39
N GLN A 295 -1.67 16.67 -4.96
CA GLN A 295 -0.77 17.70 -4.44
C GLN A 295 -1.41 19.09 -4.43
N PHE A 296 -0.91 19.93 -3.54
CA PHE A 296 -1.18 21.37 -3.57
C PHE A 296 0.14 22.14 -3.52
N ARG A 297 0.16 23.34 -4.10
CA ARG A 297 1.36 24.18 -4.20
C ARG A 297 1.23 25.41 -3.31
N ILE A 298 2.34 25.76 -2.67
CA ILE A 298 2.47 26.98 -1.87
C ILE A 298 3.63 27.80 -2.43
N ASP A 299 3.34 29.04 -2.82
CA ASP A 299 4.35 30.04 -3.14
C ASP A 299 4.66 30.89 -1.91
N LEU A 300 5.90 30.81 -1.42
CA LEU A 300 6.37 31.50 -0.21
C LEU A 300 7.34 32.61 -0.57
N PRO A 301 6.94 33.89 -0.47
CA PRO A 301 7.86 35.00 -0.62
C PRO A 301 8.72 35.12 0.64
N LEU A 302 10.01 34.83 0.54
CA LEU A 302 10.97 34.93 1.64
C LEU A 302 12.15 35.82 1.24
N VAL A 303 12.59 36.66 2.19
CA VAL A 303 13.84 37.42 2.03
C VAL A 303 15.01 36.52 2.41
N TYR A 304 15.98 36.37 1.50
CA TYR A 304 17.17 35.53 1.64
C TYR A 304 18.48 36.31 1.40
N PRO A 305 19.55 36.11 2.21
CA PRO A 305 20.82 36.80 2.03
C PRO A 305 21.43 36.61 0.63
N GLY A 306 21.82 37.69 -0.04
CA GLY A 306 22.40 37.66 -1.40
C GLY A 306 21.39 37.55 -2.55
N LEU A 307 20.13 37.19 -2.28
CA LEU A 307 19.07 37.10 -3.29
C LEU A 307 17.97 38.17 -3.13
N GLY A 308 17.84 38.79 -1.95
CA GLY A 308 16.76 39.73 -1.67
C GLY A 308 15.43 39.00 -1.49
N LEU A 309 14.34 39.54 -2.02
CA LEU A 309 13.02 38.89 -1.97
C LEU A 309 12.91 37.83 -3.07
N ALA A 310 12.78 36.57 -2.69
CA ALA A 310 12.62 35.43 -3.58
C ALA A 310 11.32 34.68 -3.28
N SER A 311 10.63 34.19 -4.32
CA SER A 311 9.45 33.34 -4.19
C SER A 311 9.85 31.87 -4.31
N PHE A 312 9.61 31.11 -3.26
CA PHE A 312 9.91 29.67 -3.19
C PHE A 312 8.62 28.88 -3.43
N ASN A 313 8.58 28.08 -4.50
CA ASN A 313 7.44 27.20 -4.79
C ASN A 313 7.67 25.81 -4.18
N ALA A 314 6.77 25.36 -3.32
CA ALA A 314 6.81 24.04 -2.70
C ALA A 314 5.51 23.29 -2.98
N ALA A 315 5.61 22.04 -3.43
CA ALA A 315 4.47 21.15 -3.66
C ALA A 315 4.39 20.11 -2.53
N PHE A 316 3.25 20.06 -1.86
CA PHE A 316 2.98 19.14 -0.75
C PHE A 316 1.91 18.13 -1.16
N PRO A 317 2.04 16.86 -0.73
CA PRO A 317 1.02 15.86 -1.00
C PRO A 317 -0.27 16.16 -0.22
N THR A 318 -1.41 15.66 -0.67
CA THR A 318 -2.68 15.66 0.06
C THR A 318 -3.42 14.36 -0.22
N LEU A 319 -4.36 13.97 0.65
CA LEU A 319 -5.19 12.79 0.48
C LEU A 319 -6.58 13.16 -0.04
N LYS A 320 -7.08 12.37 -0.98
CA LYS A 320 -8.46 12.44 -1.48
C LYS A 320 -9.16 11.11 -1.19
N PHE A 321 -10.03 11.13 -0.18
CA PHE A 321 -10.87 10.01 0.20
C PHE A 321 -11.85 9.64 -0.92
N GLN A 322 -12.21 8.37 -1.01
CA GLN A 322 -13.09 7.83 -2.05
C GLN A 322 -14.44 7.46 -1.44
N ASP A 323 -15.53 8.05 -1.95
CA ASP A 323 -16.89 7.81 -1.43
C ASP A 323 -17.73 6.89 -2.31
N ASN A 324 -17.13 6.30 -3.34
CA ASN A 324 -17.79 5.30 -4.19
C ASN A 324 -17.62 3.90 -3.61
N TYR A 325 -18.46 3.54 -2.63
CA TYR A 325 -18.41 2.25 -1.94
C TYR A 325 -19.79 1.83 -1.44
N VAL A 326 -19.93 0.55 -1.13
CA VAL A 326 -21.15 -0.02 -0.52
C VAL A 326 -21.05 0.11 1.00
N PRO A 327 -22.02 0.76 1.68
CA PRO A 327 -21.89 1.10 3.10
C PRO A 327 -22.04 -0.08 4.06
N SER A 328 -22.74 -1.13 3.67
CA SER A 328 -22.84 -2.38 4.43
C SER A 328 -23.31 -3.52 3.55
N LEU A 329 -23.02 -4.75 3.97
CA LEU A 329 -23.53 -5.98 3.38
C LEU A 329 -24.57 -6.59 4.33
N THR A 330 -25.74 -6.93 3.81
CA THR A 330 -26.73 -7.71 4.56
C THR A 330 -26.47 -9.19 4.35
N VAL A 331 -26.38 -9.93 5.46
CA VAL A 331 -26.11 -11.37 5.52
C VAL A 331 -27.30 -12.06 6.18
N SER A 332 -27.83 -13.11 5.57
CA SER A 332 -29.00 -13.83 6.08
C SER A 332 -28.81 -15.34 6.06
N ALA A 333 -29.25 -16.00 7.14
CA ALA A 333 -29.32 -17.46 7.23
C ALA A 333 -30.59 -17.85 8.02
N GLY A 334 -31.55 -18.46 7.32
CA GLY A 334 -32.88 -18.74 7.89
C GLY A 334 -33.58 -17.44 8.34
N THR A 335 -33.87 -17.32 9.63
CA THR A 335 -34.51 -16.13 10.23
C THR A 335 -33.52 -15.07 10.71
N ASN A 336 -32.22 -15.37 10.74
CA ASN A 336 -31.20 -14.43 11.16
C ASN A 336 -30.86 -13.51 10.00
N MET A 337 -30.97 -12.21 10.21
CA MET A 337 -30.57 -11.17 9.26
C MET A 337 -29.66 -10.19 9.99
N LEU A 338 -28.41 -10.11 9.55
CA LEU A 338 -27.35 -9.30 10.14
C LEU A 338 -26.80 -8.34 9.10
N ASN A 339 -26.27 -7.22 9.56
CA ASN A 339 -25.48 -6.32 8.71
C ASN A 339 -24.01 -6.37 9.13
N THR A 340 -23.11 -6.26 8.16
CA THR A 340 -21.70 -6.07 8.48
C THR A 340 -21.47 -4.77 9.25
N ALA A 341 -20.56 -4.80 10.21
CA ALA A 341 -20.11 -3.65 10.98
C ALA A 341 -18.69 -3.27 10.56
N MET A 342 -18.35 -1.98 10.59
CA MET A 342 -17.01 -1.50 10.24
C MET A 342 -15.97 -2.03 11.24
N LEU A 343 -14.99 -2.76 10.71
CA LEU A 343 -13.84 -3.30 11.44
C LEU A 343 -12.62 -2.38 11.32
N CYS A 344 -12.32 -1.94 10.09
CA CYS A 344 -11.17 -1.10 9.80
C CYS A 344 -11.53 -0.06 8.73
N SER A 345 -11.23 1.21 9.01
CA SER A 345 -11.23 2.28 8.02
C SER A 345 -9.82 2.44 7.45
N MET A 346 -9.63 2.14 6.16
CA MET A 346 -8.36 2.36 5.48
C MET A 346 -8.10 3.86 5.25
N ASP A 347 -9.15 4.68 5.22
CA ASP A 347 -9.01 6.14 5.24
C ASP A 347 -8.28 6.59 6.52
N SER A 348 -8.62 6.00 7.67
CA SER A 348 -7.91 6.25 8.94
C SER A 348 -6.51 5.66 8.97
N VAL A 349 -6.33 4.40 8.54
CA VAL A 349 -4.99 3.76 8.52
C VAL A 349 -4.01 4.57 7.68
N ILE A 350 -4.39 4.91 6.45
CA ILE A 350 -3.54 5.66 5.52
C ILE A 350 -3.43 7.13 5.93
N GLY A 351 -4.52 7.72 6.45
CA GLY A 351 -4.55 9.11 6.88
C GLY A 351 -3.70 9.40 8.11
N LEU A 352 -3.67 8.49 9.09
CA LEU A 352 -2.84 8.59 10.29
C LEU A 352 -1.36 8.36 9.95
N ASP A 353 -1.03 7.34 9.14
CA ASP A 353 0.34 7.14 8.63
C ASP A 353 0.82 8.41 7.89
N PHE A 354 0.00 8.92 6.98
CA PHE A 354 0.27 10.17 6.27
C PHE A 354 0.48 11.36 7.21
N LYS A 355 -0.35 11.53 8.25
CA LYS A 355 -0.21 12.58 9.27
C LYS A 355 1.09 12.43 10.06
N ASN A 356 1.48 11.21 10.41
CA ASN A 356 2.71 10.90 11.13
C ASN A 356 3.96 11.16 10.28
N GLU A 357 3.87 11.08 8.96
CA GLU A 357 4.97 11.43 8.04
C GLU A 357 5.04 12.94 7.69
N LEU A 358 3.98 13.73 7.96
CA LEU A 358 3.93 15.14 7.56
C LEU A 358 5.12 15.98 8.04
N PRO A 359 5.66 15.84 9.27
CA PRO A 359 6.83 16.60 9.70
C PRO A 359 8.05 16.34 8.80
N LEU A 360 8.31 15.07 8.49
CA LEU A 360 9.40 14.65 7.61
C LEU A 360 9.19 15.18 6.19
N VAL A 361 7.99 14.97 5.62
CA VAL A 361 7.65 15.41 4.26
C VAL A 361 7.76 16.93 4.15
N THR A 362 7.28 17.66 5.16
CA THR A 362 7.30 19.12 5.21
C THR A 362 8.72 19.65 5.20
N THR A 363 9.57 19.16 6.10
CA THR A 363 10.95 19.61 6.24
C THR A 363 11.75 19.33 4.96
N LYS A 364 11.66 18.11 4.40
CA LYS A 364 12.32 17.76 3.13
C LYS A 364 11.84 18.63 1.98
N THR A 365 10.54 18.86 1.86
CA THR A 365 9.96 19.64 0.76
C THR A 365 10.42 21.09 0.81
N LEU A 366 10.40 21.72 2.00
CA LEU A 366 10.88 23.08 2.18
C LEU A 366 12.39 23.19 1.91
N ALA A 367 13.20 22.28 2.48
CA ALA A 367 14.64 22.26 2.26
C ALA A 367 15.02 22.11 0.79
N SER A 368 14.40 21.16 0.08
CA SER A 368 14.60 20.93 -1.35
C SER A 368 14.15 22.14 -2.18
N SER A 369 12.96 22.67 -1.92
CA SER A 369 12.40 23.81 -2.69
C SER A 369 13.23 25.08 -2.51
N ILE A 370 13.65 25.37 -1.28
CA ILE A 370 14.52 26.52 -0.98
C ILE A 370 15.86 26.38 -1.69
N THR A 371 16.50 25.22 -1.57
CA THR A 371 17.83 24.99 -2.17
C THR A 371 17.79 25.04 -3.69
N LYS A 372 16.76 24.44 -4.32
CA LYS A 372 16.56 24.51 -5.78
C LYS A 372 16.37 25.94 -6.26
N THR A 373 15.54 26.72 -5.58
CA THR A 373 15.28 28.13 -5.95
C THR A 373 16.55 28.98 -5.82
N ILE A 374 17.34 28.80 -4.75
CA ILE A 374 18.62 29.51 -4.57
C ILE A 374 19.58 29.16 -5.72
N THR A 375 19.72 27.87 -6.03
CA THR A 375 20.60 27.39 -7.11
C THR A 375 20.17 27.96 -8.46
N GLU A 376 18.87 27.97 -8.75
CA GLU A 376 18.32 28.55 -9.97
C GLU A 376 18.63 30.04 -10.06
N GLN A 377 18.36 30.83 -9.02
CA GLN A 377 18.61 32.27 -9.04
C GLN A 377 20.09 32.63 -9.15
N LEU A 378 20.97 31.91 -8.45
CA LEU A 378 22.42 32.12 -8.57
C LEU A 378 22.91 31.77 -9.98
N SER A 379 22.41 30.68 -10.57
CA SER A 379 22.75 30.30 -11.95
C SER A 379 22.27 31.36 -12.97
N ALA A 380 21.07 31.91 -12.78
CA ALA A 380 20.52 32.97 -13.63
C ALA A 380 21.33 34.27 -13.50
N GLN A 381 21.76 34.64 -12.30
CA GLN A 381 22.63 35.81 -12.08
C GLN A 381 23.99 35.64 -12.75
N ALA A 382 24.64 34.47 -12.61
CA ALA A 382 25.92 34.17 -13.25
C ALA A 382 25.82 34.16 -14.79
N ALA A 383 24.76 33.56 -15.35
CA ALA A 383 24.52 33.54 -16.79
C ALA A 383 24.19 34.93 -17.36
N GLY A 384 23.51 35.78 -16.58
CA GLY A 384 23.27 37.18 -16.93
C GLY A 384 24.56 37.99 -17.08
N GLN A 385 25.61 37.62 -16.34
CA GLN A 385 26.94 38.22 -16.42
C GLN A 385 27.82 37.63 -17.55
N ALA A 386 27.56 36.40 -18.00
CA ALA A 386 28.32 35.73 -19.06
C ALA A 386 28.03 36.23 -20.51
N GLY A 387 27.11 37.18 -20.69
CA GLY A 387 27.14 38.12 -21.82
C GLY A 387 26.79 37.61 -23.24
N GLY A 388 26.03 36.51 -23.40
CA GLY A 388 25.57 36.06 -24.72
C GLY A 388 24.04 35.95 -24.84
N ASP A 389 23.44 36.47 -25.92
CA ASP A 389 21.99 36.38 -26.18
C ASP A 389 21.48 34.93 -26.23
N PHE A 390 22.33 33.99 -26.66
CA PHE A 390 22.03 32.56 -26.64
C PHE A 390 22.00 31.96 -25.22
N ALA A 391 22.85 32.44 -24.31
CA ALA A 391 22.86 32.03 -22.91
C ALA A 391 21.62 32.55 -22.17
N LYS A 392 21.19 33.79 -22.46
CA LYS A 392 19.95 34.37 -21.91
C LYS A 392 18.69 33.61 -22.40
N LEU A 393 18.66 33.20 -23.67
CA LEU A 393 17.57 32.40 -24.23
C LEU A 393 17.52 30.98 -23.65
N PHE A 394 18.67 30.34 -23.42
CA PHE A 394 18.75 29.02 -22.77
C PHE A 394 18.30 29.08 -21.30
N VAL A 395 18.58 30.17 -20.59
CA VAL A 395 18.10 30.39 -19.21
C VAL A 395 16.59 30.65 -19.18
N GLN A 396 16.05 31.44 -20.11
CA GLN A 396 14.61 31.72 -20.16
C GLN A 396 13.78 30.50 -20.61
N LEU A 397 14.26 29.72 -21.58
CA LEU A 397 13.58 28.49 -22.02
C LEU A 397 13.83 27.33 -21.03
N GLY A 398 15.02 27.22 -20.46
CA GLY A 398 15.35 26.22 -19.46
C GLY A 398 14.56 26.42 -18.16
N GLY A 399 14.50 27.64 -17.62
CA GLY A 399 13.78 27.94 -16.37
C GLY A 399 12.26 27.77 -16.47
N ALA A 400 11.64 28.08 -17.60
CA ALA A 400 10.20 27.90 -17.80
C ALA A 400 9.79 26.42 -17.93
N ILE A 401 10.66 25.58 -18.50
CA ILE A 401 10.44 24.12 -18.62
C ILE A 401 10.73 23.42 -17.28
N TYR A 402 11.73 23.90 -16.53
CA TYR A 402 12.17 23.28 -15.29
C TYR A 402 11.20 23.54 -14.12
N ASN A 403 10.66 24.75 -13.98
CA ASN A 403 9.77 25.10 -12.86
C ASN A 403 8.46 24.29 -12.80
N ALA A 404 7.96 23.82 -13.94
CA ALA A 404 6.76 22.98 -13.98
C ALA A 404 7.02 21.51 -13.62
N SER A 405 8.27 21.03 -13.78
CA SER A 405 8.63 19.60 -13.70
C SER A 405 9.42 19.19 -12.44
N VAL A 406 9.94 20.12 -11.62
CA VAL A 406 10.90 19.76 -10.53
C VAL A 406 10.39 19.83 -9.09
N ASN A 407 9.23 20.42 -8.86
CA ASN A 407 8.56 20.46 -7.55
C ASN A 407 7.21 19.76 -7.65
N ILE A 408 7.26 18.43 -7.69
CA ILE A 408 6.08 17.55 -7.71
C ILE A 408 6.14 16.75 -6.41
N ALA A 409 5.05 16.72 -5.66
CA ALA A 409 4.94 15.90 -4.46
C ALA A 409 4.89 14.41 -4.83
N ASP A 410 5.22 13.54 -3.88
CA ASP A 410 5.04 12.11 -4.10
C ASP A 410 3.53 11.75 -4.05
N GLU A 411 2.94 11.55 -5.23
CA GLU A 411 1.53 11.15 -5.42
C GLU A 411 1.33 9.63 -5.42
N ARG A 412 2.38 8.83 -5.16
CA ARG A 412 2.29 7.37 -5.14
C ARG A 412 1.58 6.89 -3.87
N THR A 413 0.63 5.98 -4.07
CA THR A 413 -0.12 5.29 -3.02
C THR A 413 -0.73 4.02 -3.61
N TRP A 414 -0.89 2.99 -2.79
CA TRP A 414 -1.55 1.75 -3.20
C TRP A 414 -3.07 1.97 -3.23
N THR A 415 -3.64 1.98 -4.43
CA THR A 415 -5.03 2.43 -4.65
C THR A 415 -6.07 1.33 -4.69
N THR A 416 -5.69 0.08 -4.96
CA THR A 416 -6.62 -1.06 -5.01
C THR A 416 -6.99 -1.64 -3.64
N LEU A 417 -6.35 -1.18 -2.56
CA LEU A 417 -6.80 -1.45 -1.19
C LEU A 417 -8.25 -0.95 -1.01
N PRO A 418 -9.06 -1.56 -0.13
CA PRO A 418 -10.45 -1.12 0.08
C PRO A 418 -10.50 0.20 0.85
N LYS A 419 -11.67 0.85 0.86
CA LYS A 419 -11.97 1.95 1.78
C LYS A 419 -12.18 1.44 3.19
N GLU A 420 -12.92 0.34 3.32
CA GLU A 420 -13.26 -0.27 4.60
C GLU A 420 -13.16 -1.80 4.53
N PHE A 421 -12.72 -2.37 5.66
CA PHE A 421 -13.02 -3.75 6.01
C PHE A 421 -14.18 -3.73 6.99
N GLN A 422 -15.17 -4.56 6.72
CA GLN A 422 -16.31 -4.78 7.58
C GLN A 422 -16.45 -6.27 7.87
N PHE A 423 -17.21 -6.60 8.90
CA PHE A 423 -17.42 -7.99 9.28
C PHE A 423 -18.75 -8.24 9.98
N CYS A 424 -19.21 -9.47 9.92
CA CYS A 424 -20.15 -10.03 10.87
C CYS A 424 -19.86 -11.50 11.09
N ARG A 425 -20.40 -12.06 12.18
CA ARG A 425 -20.36 -13.49 12.47
C ARG A 425 -21.77 -14.04 12.62
N ILE A 426 -21.99 -15.26 12.16
CA ILE A 426 -23.26 -15.96 12.26
C ILE A 426 -23.03 -17.45 12.56
N PRO A 427 -23.85 -18.11 13.40
CA PRO A 427 -23.81 -19.57 13.50
C PRO A 427 -23.96 -20.19 12.12
N THR A 428 -23.13 -21.18 11.79
CA THR A 428 -23.19 -21.85 10.49
C THR A 428 -24.54 -22.56 10.36
N PRO A 429 -25.41 -22.20 9.39
CA PRO A 429 -26.74 -22.77 9.28
C PRO A 429 -26.68 -24.27 8.95
N PRO A 430 -27.61 -25.09 9.49
CA PRO A 430 -27.62 -26.54 9.24
C PRO A 430 -27.75 -26.93 7.76
N ASP A 431 -28.47 -26.13 6.96
CA ASP A 431 -28.62 -26.34 5.52
C ASP A 431 -27.46 -25.77 4.69
N ARG A 432 -26.46 -25.18 5.36
CA ARG A 432 -25.28 -24.55 4.77
C ARG A 432 -25.62 -23.47 3.73
N LYS A 433 -26.79 -22.83 3.82
CA LYS A 433 -27.17 -21.74 2.91
C LYS A 433 -27.03 -20.38 3.59
N LEU A 434 -26.25 -19.51 2.97
CA LEU A 434 -26.07 -18.12 3.37
C LEU A 434 -26.50 -17.21 2.23
N GLU A 435 -27.34 -16.23 2.49
CA GLU A 435 -27.67 -15.19 1.51
C GLU A 435 -26.92 -13.91 1.83
N ILE A 436 -26.36 -13.28 0.80
CA ILE A 436 -25.71 -11.97 0.92
C ILE A 436 -26.34 -10.99 -0.07
N SER A 437 -26.50 -9.73 0.34
CA SER A 437 -27.04 -8.69 -0.54
C SER A 437 -26.42 -7.32 -0.23
N MET A 438 -26.17 -6.56 -1.29
CA MET A 438 -25.89 -5.13 -1.18
C MET A 438 -27.21 -4.38 -0.87
N PRO A 439 -27.15 -3.15 -0.32
CA PRO A 439 -28.34 -2.32 -0.16
C PRO A 439 -29.03 -2.13 -1.51
N ASN A 440 -30.31 -2.53 -1.59
CA ASN A 440 -31.13 -2.52 -2.82
C ASN A 440 -30.65 -3.47 -3.94
N GLY A 441 -29.70 -4.36 -3.65
CA GLY A 441 -29.25 -5.41 -4.57
C GLY A 441 -30.10 -6.68 -4.46
N LEU A 442 -30.05 -7.52 -5.49
CA LEU A 442 -30.65 -8.86 -5.42
C LEU A 442 -29.83 -9.75 -4.47
N PRO A 443 -30.49 -10.56 -3.61
CA PRO A 443 -29.80 -11.55 -2.81
C PRO A 443 -29.06 -12.58 -3.67
N GLN A 444 -27.83 -12.88 -3.27
CA GLN A 444 -27.03 -13.98 -3.79
C GLN A 444 -26.96 -15.08 -2.74
N THR A 445 -27.47 -16.28 -3.06
CA THR A 445 -27.36 -17.45 -2.20
C THR A 445 -26.01 -18.13 -2.41
N LEU A 446 -25.32 -18.40 -1.31
CA LEU A 446 -24.06 -19.14 -1.22
C LEU A 446 -24.29 -20.47 -0.51
N THR A 447 -23.73 -21.54 -1.06
CA THR A 447 -23.59 -22.81 -0.35
C THR A 447 -22.26 -22.81 0.38
N LEU A 448 -22.32 -22.88 1.70
CA LEU A 448 -21.16 -22.84 2.58
C LEU A 448 -20.38 -24.14 2.50
N ASN A 449 -19.06 -23.99 2.45
CA ASN A 449 -18.13 -25.10 2.55
C ASN A 449 -18.31 -25.90 3.85
N ASP A 450 -17.90 -27.17 3.84
CA ASP A 450 -17.76 -27.97 5.05
C ASP A 450 -16.64 -27.42 5.94
N GLY A 451 -16.81 -27.51 7.25
CA GLY A 451 -15.90 -26.95 8.25
C GLY A 451 -16.66 -26.43 9.45
N ALA A 452 -15.97 -26.30 10.58
CA ALA A 452 -16.55 -25.69 11.77
C ALA A 452 -16.39 -24.17 11.70
N ILE A 453 -15.24 -23.66 11.24
CA ILE A 453 -15.01 -22.22 11.06
C ILE A 453 -14.86 -21.90 9.57
N ASN A 454 -15.86 -21.20 9.04
CA ASN A 454 -15.87 -20.74 7.65
C ASN A 454 -15.59 -19.25 7.58
N LEU A 455 -14.82 -18.82 6.60
CA LEU A 455 -14.59 -17.44 6.27
C LEU A 455 -15.10 -17.16 4.86
N VAL A 456 -16.22 -16.45 4.74
CA VAL A 456 -16.75 -15.95 3.48
C VAL A 456 -16.17 -14.55 3.27
N TYR A 457 -15.28 -14.43 2.29
CA TYR A 457 -14.63 -13.17 1.94
C TYR A 457 -15.33 -12.55 0.73
N VAL A 458 -15.97 -11.42 0.96
CA VAL A 458 -16.77 -10.69 -0.01
C VAL A 458 -16.07 -9.38 -0.33
N LYS A 459 -15.99 -9.04 -1.63
CA LYS A 459 -15.44 -7.76 -2.09
C LYS A 459 -16.42 -7.04 -3.00
N SER A 460 -16.66 -5.77 -2.71
CA SER A 460 -17.28 -4.81 -3.62
C SER A 460 -16.25 -3.76 -4.02
N ILE A 461 -16.01 -3.60 -5.31
CA ILE A 461 -15.15 -2.52 -5.82
C ILE A 461 -15.91 -1.19 -5.78
N ASN A 462 -17.18 -1.22 -6.17
CA ASN A 462 -18.12 -0.10 -6.12
C ASN A 462 -19.57 -0.64 -6.16
N PRO A 463 -20.59 0.20 -5.86
CA PRO A 463 -21.99 -0.23 -5.80
C PRO A 463 -22.61 -0.70 -7.12
N ALA A 464 -21.99 -0.38 -8.28
CA ALA A 464 -22.52 -0.75 -9.60
C ALA A 464 -22.01 -2.11 -10.09
N MET A 465 -21.02 -2.71 -9.40
CA MET A 465 -20.41 -3.97 -9.83
C MET A 465 -20.90 -5.15 -8.99
N PRO A 466 -20.94 -6.37 -9.56
CA PRO A 466 -21.23 -7.58 -8.81
C PRO A 466 -20.26 -7.80 -7.64
N LEU A 467 -20.74 -8.46 -6.59
CA LEU A 467 -19.90 -8.91 -5.48
C LEU A 467 -18.94 -10.02 -5.97
N LEU A 468 -17.68 -9.90 -5.57
CA LEU A 468 -16.70 -10.98 -5.69
C LEU A 468 -16.72 -11.76 -4.39
N VAL A 469 -16.85 -13.09 -4.46
CA VAL A 469 -17.00 -13.93 -3.28
C VAL A 469 -16.00 -15.07 -3.35
N SER A 470 -15.29 -15.28 -2.24
CA SER A 470 -14.44 -16.46 -2.02
C SER A 470 -14.76 -17.06 -0.65
N GLN A 471 -14.53 -18.36 -0.51
CA GLN A 471 -14.76 -19.09 0.74
C GLN A 471 -13.46 -19.76 1.17
N ILE A 472 -13.10 -19.54 2.44
CA ILE A 472 -11.88 -20.00 3.07
C ILE A 472 -12.27 -20.89 4.24
N LYS A 473 -11.65 -22.06 4.36
CA LYS A 473 -11.78 -22.92 5.55
C LYS A 473 -10.66 -22.56 6.51
N LEU A 474 -11.00 -22.16 7.72
CA LEU A 474 -9.98 -21.79 8.72
C LEU A 474 -9.52 -22.99 9.55
N ASN A 475 -10.26 -24.10 9.53
CA ASN A 475 -9.84 -25.37 10.11
C ASN A 475 -10.15 -26.56 9.17
N GLY A 476 -9.12 -27.12 8.52
CA GLY A 476 -9.22 -28.33 7.70
C GLY A 476 -8.76 -28.20 6.25
N SER A 477 -8.44 -29.34 5.62
CA SER A 477 -7.93 -29.44 4.24
C SER A 477 -9.01 -29.03 3.21
N THR A 478 -8.67 -28.15 2.27
CA THR A 478 -9.58 -27.56 1.28
C THR A 478 -9.76 -28.42 0.03
N ILE A 479 -11.01 -28.45 -0.48
CA ILE A 479 -11.31 -28.65 -1.91
C ILE A 479 -11.86 -27.30 -2.39
N PHE A 480 -11.25 -26.74 -3.43
CA PHE A 480 -11.63 -25.46 -4.05
C PHE A 480 -12.85 -25.65 -4.96
N THR A 481 -13.91 -24.86 -4.77
CA THR A 481 -14.97 -24.67 -5.78
C THR A 481 -15.14 -23.17 -6.03
N PRO A 482 -14.73 -22.67 -7.21
CA PRO A 482 -14.95 -21.27 -7.57
C PRO A 482 -16.45 -21.04 -7.83
N SER A 483 -17.02 -20.01 -7.22
CA SER A 483 -18.30 -19.46 -7.65
C SER A 483 -18.00 -18.40 -8.70
N VAL A 484 -18.37 -18.70 -9.96
CA VAL A 484 -18.02 -18.01 -11.21
C VAL A 484 -16.65 -18.42 -11.77
N ALA A 485 -16.69 -19.06 -12.95
CA ALA A 485 -15.51 -19.52 -13.66
C ALA A 485 -14.65 -18.33 -14.13
N ALA A 486 -13.53 -18.09 -13.44
CA ALA A 486 -12.44 -17.32 -14.02
C ALA A 486 -11.91 -18.08 -15.24
N THR A 487 -11.98 -17.45 -16.42
CA THR A 487 -11.34 -18.02 -17.61
C THR A 487 -9.83 -17.88 -17.42
N PRO A 488 -9.04 -18.96 -17.50
CA PRO A 488 -7.59 -18.86 -17.38
C PRO A 488 -7.06 -17.95 -18.47
N ILE A 489 -6.42 -16.84 -18.08
CA ILE A 489 -5.59 -16.07 -19.02
C ILE A 489 -4.33 -16.91 -19.22
N LYS A 490 -4.12 -17.41 -20.45
CA LYS A 490 -2.87 -18.09 -20.80
C LYS A 490 -1.69 -17.18 -20.45
N SER A 491 -0.76 -17.69 -19.67
CA SER A 491 0.54 -17.08 -19.46
C SER A 491 1.16 -16.77 -20.83
N VAL A 492 1.52 -15.51 -21.05
CA VAL A 492 2.43 -15.17 -22.13
C VAL A 492 3.81 -15.59 -21.64
N GLU A 493 4.33 -16.67 -22.20
CA GLU A 493 5.67 -17.16 -21.90
C GLU A 493 6.69 -16.05 -22.22
N PRO A 494 7.59 -15.69 -21.28
CA PRO A 494 8.57 -14.64 -21.53
C PRO A 494 9.50 -15.13 -22.65
N THR A 495 9.52 -14.39 -23.75
CA THR A 495 10.49 -14.62 -24.83
C THR A 495 11.90 -14.49 -24.25
N PRO A 496 12.77 -15.51 -24.37
CA PRO A 496 14.12 -15.42 -23.83
C PRO A 496 14.88 -14.27 -24.50
N ALA A 497 15.36 -13.32 -23.70
CA ALA A 497 16.27 -12.29 -24.16
C ALA A 497 17.59 -12.94 -24.56
N THR A 498 17.84 -13.04 -25.86
CA THR A 498 19.14 -13.50 -26.39
C THR A 498 20.20 -12.44 -26.07
N ILE A 499 21.10 -12.76 -25.14
CA ILE A 499 22.31 -11.98 -24.85
C ILE A 499 23.30 -12.24 -26.01
N PRO A 500 23.79 -11.22 -26.74
CA PRO A 500 24.84 -11.44 -27.71
C PRO A 500 26.15 -11.69 -26.95
N THR A 501 26.65 -12.93 -27.04
CA THR A 501 27.99 -13.30 -26.59
C THR A 501 29.00 -12.72 -27.57
N ALA A 502 29.83 -11.80 -27.09
CA ALA A 502 31.04 -11.41 -27.80
C ALA A 502 32.07 -12.55 -27.69
N ASN A 503 32.64 -12.97 -28.83
CA ASN A 503 34.01 -13.48 -28.82
C ASN A 503 34.71 -13.08 -30.15
N PRO A 504 36.02 -12.79 -30.10
CA PRO A 504 36.73 -12.16 -31.19
C PRO A 504 37.28 -13.21 -32.15
N THR A 505 37.32 -12.92 -33.44
CA THR A 505 38.42 -13.37 -34.29
C THR A 505 38.51 -12.54 -35.55
N ASN A 506 39.76 -12.25 -35.85
CA ASN A 506 40.31 -11.42 -36.90
C ASN A 506 40.19 -12.14 -38.26
N GLU A 507 39.67 -11.47 -39.29
CA GLU A 507 40.20 -11.48 -40.66
C GLU A 507 39.33 -10.63 -41.61
N SER A 508 39.99 -9.92 -42.51
CA SER A 508 39.45 -9.08 -43.57
C SER A 508 40.37 -9.25 -44.79
N PRO A 509 40.03 -8.81 -46.01
CA PRO A 509 38.74 -8.72 -46.69
C PRO A 509 38.80 -9.35 -48.11
N THR A 510 37.67 -9.60 -48.77
CA THR A 510 37.62 -9.40 -50.23
C THR A 510 36.21 -9.18 -50.79
N THR A 511 36.16 -8.13 -51.60
CA THR A 511 35.13 -7.57 -52.47
C THR A 511 34.52 -8.55 -53.47
N THR A 512 33.22 -8.42 -53.76
CA THR A 512 32.67 -8.05 -55.09
C THR A 512 31.15 -7.92 -55.08
N THR A 513 30.68 -7.14 -56.03
CA THR A 513 29.49 -6.28 -56.10
C THR A 513 28.33 -6.95 -56.88
N PRO A 514 27.22 -6.26 -57.26
CA PRO A 514 25.84 -6.65 -56.89
C PRO A 514 24.95 -6.98 -58.10
N VAL A 515 23.72 -7.49 -57.86
CA VAL A 515 22.57 -7.25 -58.77
C VAL A 515 21.25 -7.24 -57.97
N GLU A 516 20.68 -6.04 -57.85
CA GLU A 516 19.25 -5.72 -57.63
C GLU A 516 18.45 -5.93 -58.94
N PRO A 517 17.13 -5.67 -59.03
CA PRO A 517 16.05 -5.65 -58.03
C PRO A 517 14.82 -6.47 -58.53
N ALA A 518 13.72 -6.50 -57.76
CA ALA A 518 12.43 -5.99 -58.25
C ALA A 518 11.22 -6.46 -57.40
N VAL A 519 10.50 -5.45 -56.89
CA VAL A 519 9.03 -5.32 -56.84
C VAL A 519 8.32 -6.23 -55.82
N ASN A 520 7.97 -5.75 -54.62
CA ASN A 520 6.99 -4.71 -54.24
C ASN A 520 5.54 -5.21 -54.22
N GLU A 521 4.86 -4.73 -53.17
CA GLU A 521 3.40 -4.63 -52.96
C GLU A 521 2.65 -5.89 -52.51
N SER A 522 2.14 -5.90 -51.27
CA SER A 522 0.90 -5.22 -50.80
C SER A 522 -0.32 -6.05 -51.21
N ALA A 523 -1.30 -6.36 -50.38
CA ALA A 523 -1.57 -6.09 -48.99
C ALA A 523 -2.81 -6.91 -48.59
N THR A 524 -3.12 -6.81 -47.30
CA THR A 524 -4.49 -6.72 -46.76
C THR A 524 -5.42 -7.94 -46.78
N ASN A 525 -5.76 -8.27 -45.54
CA ASN A 525 -7.12 -8.40 -45.01
C ASN A 525 -7.86 -9.74 -45.15
N ALA A 526 -7.80 -10.46 -44.03
CA ALA A 526 -8.90 -10.50 -43.07
C ALA A 526 -10.00 -11.58 -43.20
N VAL A 527 -10.30 -12.07 -41.99
CA VAL A 527 -11.57 -12.54 -41.42
C VAL A 527 -12.04 -13.99 -41.68
N VAL A 528 -12.50 -14.55 -40.56
CA VAL A 528 -13.64 -15.47 -40.33
C VAL A 528 -13.32 -16.95 -40.08
N VAL A 529 -13.31 -17.28 -38.77
CA VAL A 529 -14.18 -18.24 -38.07
C VAL A 529 -14.75 -19.42 -38.87
N ALA A 530 -14.49 -20.65 -38.40
CA ALA A 530 -15.51 -21.70 -38.33
C ALA A 530 -15.10 -22.78 -37.31
N ALA A 531 -16.08 -23.16 -36.50
CA ALA A 531 -16.06 -24.24 -35.52
C ALA A 531 -16.15 -25.63 -36.18
N ALA A 532 -15.74 -26.66 -35.44
CA ALA A 532 -16.25 -28.01 -35.61
C ALA A 532 -16.17 -28.81 -34.29
N GLU A 533 -17.36 -29.19 -33.81
CA GLU A 533 -17.75 -30.40 -33.07
C GLU A 533 -17.02 -31.67 -33.55
N SER A 534 -16.98 -32.86 -32.95
CA SER A 534 -17.45 -33.52 -31.71
C SER A 534 -16.86 -34.96 -31.76
N ALA A 535 -17.15 -35.79 -30.74
CA ALA A 535 -17.09 -37.27 -30.65
C ALA A 535 -16.11 -37.77 -29.54
N THR A 536 -16.57 -38.12 -28.33
CA THR A 536 -17.33 -39.31 -27.83
C THR A 536 -16.50 -40.55 -27.49
N ALA A 537 -16.74 -41.04 -26.25
CA ALA A 537 -16.67 -42.41 -25.72
C ALA A 537 -15.27 -43.01 -25.42
N SER A 538 -15.02 -43.85 -24.40
CA SER A 538 -15.73 -44.36 -23.21
C SER A 538 -14.76 -45.32 -22.48
N ALA A 539 -14.82 -45.39 -21.13
CA ALA A 539 -14.61 -46.58 -20.27
C ALA A 539 -13.19 -47.26 -20.25
N THR A 540 -12.63 -47.88 -19.20
CA THR A 540 -12.97 -48.24 -17.81
C THR A 540 -11.70 -48.84 -17.13
N THR A 541 -11.59 -48.70 -15.80
CA THR A 541 -11.04 -49.66 -14.80
C THR A 541 -9.60 -50.23 -14.90
N ASN A 542 -8.77 -49.98 -13.88
CA ASN A 542 -8.41 -50.94 -12.80
C ASN A 542 -7.16 -50.49 -12.00
N ALA A 543 -7.29 -50.48 -10.68
CA ALA A 543 -6.21 -50.73 -9.71
C ALA A 543 -6.40 -52.17 -9.16
N PRO A 544 -5.62 -52.72 -8.20
CA PRO A 544 -4.42 -52.23 -7.50
C PRO A 544 -3.28 -53.28 -7.46
N VAL A 545 -2.18 -53.04 -6.72
CA VAL A 545 -1.46 -53.98 -5.82
C VAL A 545 -0.17 -53.32 -5.29
N GLU A 546 -0.05 -53.28 -3.95
CA GLU A 546 1.17 -53.25 -3.12
C GLU A 546 1.30 -54.66 -2.46
N PRO A 547 2.44 -55.16 -1.94
CA PRO A 547 3.03 -54.63 -0.68
C PRO A 547 4.57 -54.81 -0.49
N ALA A 548 5.15 -54.12 0.53
CA ALA A 548 5.97 -54.68 1.64
C ALA A 548 7.19 -53.82 2.08
N GLU A 549 7.13 -53.32 3.34
CA GLU A 549 8.09 -53.45 4.48
C GLU A 549 9.59 -53.72 4.20
N THR A 550 10.64 -53.19 4.87
CA THR A 550 10.85 -52.72 6.27
C THR A 550 12.30 -52.17 6.44
N LYS A 551 12.54 -51.48 7.58
CA LYS A 551 13.78 -51.35 8.42
C LYS A 551 14.62 -50.08 8.41
N THR A 552 14.41 -49.30 9.47
CA THR A 552 15.35 -48.46 10.23
C THR A 552 16.48 -49.28 10.90
N PRO A 553 17.60 -48.64 11.28
CA PRO A 553 18.00 -48.68 12.69
C PRO A 553 18.43 -47.32 13.27
N GLU A 554 18.32 -47.26 14.59
CA GLU A 554 18.62 -46.18 15.56
C GLU A 554 20.08 -46.32 16.10
N PRO A 555 20.52 -45.59 17.16
CA PRO A 555 21.28 -44.34 17.14
C PRO A 555 22.76 -44.51 17.59
N VAL A 556 23.57 -43.45 17.49
CA VAL A 556 24.90 -43.38 18.14
C VAL A 556 24.99 -42.14 19.02
N GLU A 557 25.15 -42.40 20.31
CA GLU A 557 25.52 -41.49 21.38
C GLU A 557 27.05 -41.52 21.55
N MET A 558 27.72 -40.36 21.67
CA MET A 558 28.79 -40.16 22.65
C MET A 558 29.37 -38.73 22.67
N THR A 559 29.34 -38.19 23.90
CA THR A 559 30.35 -37.35 24.58
C THR A 559 30.40 -35.84 24.37
N ALA A 560 30.21 -35.18 25.53
CA ALA A 560 30.36 -33.79 25.87
C ALA A 560 31.82 -33.29 25.83
N THR A 561 32.00 -31.98 25.57
CA THR A 561 32.82 -31.09 26.41
C THR A 561 32.69 -29.61 26.04
N ASN A 562 32.67 -28.78 27.09
CA ASN A 562 33.08 -27.38 27.19
C ASN A 562 32.17 -26.22 26.72
N VAL A 563 31.43 -25.72 27.71
CA VAL A 563 30.99 -24.33 27.92
C VAL A 563 32.18 -23.47 28.37
N PRO A 564 32.25 -22.17 27.97
CA PRO A 564 32.74 -21.14 28.87
C PRO A 564 31.73 -19.99 29.06
N SER A 565 31.30 -19.89 30.32
CA SER A 565 30.94 -18.74 31.16
C SER A 565 30.79 -17.34 30.55
N GLN A 566 29.63 -16.72 30.86
CA GLN A 566 29.46 -15.27 30.95
C GLN A 566 30.22 -14.67 32.15
N PRO A 567 30.58 -13.37 32.11
CA PRO A 567 30.85 -12.60 33.30
C PRO A 567 29.66 -11.70 33.69
N GLU A 568 29.11 -11.92 34.89
CA GLU A 568 28.37 -10.91 35.65
C GLU A 568 29.33 -9.82 36.12
N ILE A 569 28.96 -8.54 35.97
CA ILE A 569 29.56 -7.43 36.72
C ILE A 569 28.44 -6.49 37.20
N THR A 570 28.05 -6.73 38.46
CA THR A 570 27.83 -5.78 39.57
C THR A 570 27.38 -4.34 39.29
N THR A 571 26.21 -4.01 39.84
CA THR A 571 25.79 -2.67 40.27
C THR A 571 26.65 -2.13 41.43
N PRO A 572 26.81 -0.80 41.54
CA PRO A 572 26.93 -0.16 42.84
C PRO A 572 25.82 0.88 43.07
N VAL A 573 25.22 0.81 44.25
CA VAL A 573 24.48 1.89 44.91
C VAL A 573 25.46 2.62 45.82
N SER A 574 25.46 3.97 45.82
CA SER A 574 25.54 4.80 47.06
C SER A 574 25.63 6.31 46.77
N SER A 575 24.62 7.02 47.27
CA SER A 575 24.60 8.34 47.97
C SER A 575 25.30 9.61 47.45
N GLY A 576 24.56 10.74 47.56
CA GLY A 576 25.09 11.94 48.23
C GLY A 576 25.18 13.26 47.46
N ASP A 577 24.03 13.93 47.25
CA ASP A 577 23.73 15.33 47.61
C ASP A 577 24.65 16.52 47.14
N ASN A 578 24.16 17.36 46.21
CA ASN A 578 23.74 18.78 46.45
C ASN A 578 23.67 19.67 45.18
N GLY A 579 22.53 20.39 45.05
CA GLY A 579 22.36 21.74 44.44
C GLY A 579 22.70 21.91 42.95
N THR A 580 21.84 22.35 42.05
CA THR A 580 21.11 23.62 42.06
C THR A 580 20.17 23.65 40.83
N THR A 581 19.01 24.26 41.02
CA THR A 581 17.87 24.48 40.12
C THR A 581 18.19 25.05 38.74
N ASN A 582 17.51 24.54 37.69
CA ASN A 582 16.71 25.38 36.79
C ASN A 582 15.60 24.60 36.08
N THR A 583 14.40 25.14 36.22
CA THR A 583 13.08 24.63 35.89
C THR A 583 12.80 24.68 34.38
N VAL A 584 12.35 23.57 33.79
CA VAL A 584 11.64 23.55 32.50
C VAL A 584 10.15 23.47 32.80
N VAL A 585 9.41 24.47 32.31
CA VAL A 585 7.97 24.61 32.44
C VAL A 585 7.27 23.58 31.54
N ALA A 586 6.61 22.60 32.16
CA ALA A 586 5.57 21.80 31.51
C ALA A 586 4.21 22.29 32.01
N MET A 587 3.38 22.81 31.11
CA MET A 587 1.99 23.13 31.41
C MET A 587 1.18 21.82 31.41
N ALA A 588 0.85 21.34 32.61
CA ALA A 588 -0.22 20.37 32.83
C ALA A 588 -1.53 21.14 33.04
N SER A 589 -2.57 20.81 32.27
CA SER A 589 -3.92 21.33 32.48
C SER A 589 -4.67 20.36 33.39
N GLU A 590 -4.90 20.77 34.63
CA GLU A 590 -5.89 20.16 35.52
C GLU A 590 -7.29 20.47 34.99
N PHE A 591 -8.13 19.46 34.80
CA PHE A 591 -9.56 19.65 34.55
C PHE A 591 -10.34 19.05 35.71
N THR A 592 -10.86 19.93 36.56
CA THR A 592 -11.81 19.66 37.62
C THR A 592 -13.18 19.33 37.02
N MET A 593 -13.76 18.20 37.44
CA MET A 593 -15.16 17.85 37.16
C MET A 593 -16.08 18.76 37.97
N ASP A 594 -16.97 19.46 37.28
CA ASP A 594 -18.12 20.13 37.89
C ASP A 594 -19.42 19.54 37.33
N VAL A 595 -20.31 19.14 38.24
CA VAL A 595 -21.56 18.42 37.96
C VAL A 595 -22.69 19.44 37.85
N PRO A 596 -23.53 19.44 36.79
CA PRO A 596 -24.73 20.24 36.80
C PRO A 596 -25.93 19.45 37.35
N THR A 597 -26.40 19.89 38.51
CA THR A 597 -27.71 19.59 39.10
C THR A 597 -28.83 20.17 38.23
N ARG A 598 -29.76 19.33 37.77
CA ARG A 598 -30.96 19.74 37.03
C ARG A 598 -32.13 19.92 38.00
N VAL A 599 -32.58 21.16 38.16
CA VAL A 599 -33.78 21.54 38.92
C VAL A 599 -35.03 21.32 38.07
N THR A 600 -36.00 20.62 38.65
CA THR A 600 -37.35 20.34 38.15
C THR A 600 -38.25 21.57 38.20
N THR A 601 -39.03 21.81 37.14
CA THR A 601 -40.21 22.69 37.15
C THR A 601 -41.46 21.93 36.68
N ASN A 602 -42.58 22.26 37.31
CA ASN A 602 -43.87 21.56 37.29
C ASN A 602 -44.69 21.74 35.99
N ALA A 603 -45.36 20.64 35.59
CA ALA A 603 -46.75 20.46 35.10
C ALA A 603 -47.32 21.35 33.95
N PRO A 604 -48.23 20.83 33.09
CA PRO A 604 -49.60 20.49 33.52
C PRO A 604 -50.14 19.13 33.04
N VAL A 605 -51.15 18.69 33.79
CA VAL A 605 -51.99 17.51 33.64
C VAL A 605 -53.14 17.80 32.67
N GLU A 606 -53.48 16.85 31.79
CA GLU A 606 -54.86 16.66 31.31
C GLU A 606 -55.25 15.17 31.33
N PRO A 607 -56.54 14.85 31.53
CA PRO A 607 -56.98 13.56 32.04
C PRO A 607 -57.44 12.58 30.95
N VAL A 608 -57.34 11.29 31.28
CA VAL A 608 -57.99 10.19 30.53
C VAL A 608 -59.45 10.10 30.95
N GLU A 609 -60.36 10.25 29.99
CA GLU A 609 -61.73 9.72 30.07
C GLU A 609 -61.89 8.51 29.15
N THR A 610 -62.66 7.56 29.66
CA THR A 610 -62.99 6.22 29.17
C THR A 610 -63.61 6.13 27.78
N LYS A 611 -63.12 5.20 26.95
CA LYS A 611 -63.88 4.07 26.38
C LYS A 611 -62.99 3.08 25.64
#